data_AF-A0A969QW13-F1
#
_entry.id   AF-A0A969QW13-F1
#
_cell.length_a   1.000
_cell.length_b   1.000
_cell.length_c   1.000
_cell.angle_alpha   90.00
_cell.angle_beta   90.00
_cell.angle_gamma   90.00
#
_symmetry.space_group_name_H-M   'P 1'
#
loop_
_entity.id
_entity.type
_entity.pdbx_description
1 polymer ?
#
loop_
_entity_poly.entity_id
_entity_poly.type
_entity_poly.pdbx_seq_one_letter_code
_entity_poly.pdbx_strand_id
1 'polypeptide(L)'
;MTYLRPQAYTAEWLTAASRFETSLGRWLGKVLLNTQIVGGLNEVKGGDRLVVIGTPAEQPALAQLPLPFALQGGKFVDAKKTVIPDDVGIVIMALTKDSRVPTLVATGNAPAGVAKAVQFLVQAKDAQLGTGQALTVNALTEVPPPAPRNWTGYMPVENNFQLSALYNTSGELMQDTTVRGTSAPPVHIAFKALPDDRFLDGSAMTLRYSYSPQMDNRTSAVEVRIDQVTVASKRLSSNGGERETFNFRLPEEKIKSDSVMDVHFVMKPEAGSECGLEADQQLWGTVHANTSFEMRRDNVVRIPDLTLLRTGYPFTEPQDLSTAAIALPTNPTESDVQTLLAFSERLGRVSQAESVKTQVFVGEVPQAAKDRLNVVGIGTRDRLTVPEVFQEEEGFSLGNAFTRQWEQSQVQTTSDNEGVVKAIVSPWNKDRQLIAFTGQTEQGLKELQSLFQKDPLFQKLGGDTLLISSNTPTPVAANPDDYNVQYFQEAKQRRVANTSVVGRVVLFLQDNWFMVPAGIAFVALPLYGFSQLYLNRIDQ
;
A
#
# COMPACT_ATOMS: atom_id res chain seq x y z
N MET A 1 0.57 -11.91 15.96
CA MET A 1 1.46 -11.58 17.09
C MET A 1 0.62 -11.32 18.34
N THR A 2 1.16 -11.49 19.55
CA THR A 2 0.43 -11.21 20.80
C THR A 2 1.05 -9.99 21.46
N TYR A 3 0.31 -8.88 21.58
CA TYR A 3 0.77 -7.68 22.28
C TYR A 3 0.30 -7.69 23.74
N LEU A 4 1.19 -7.33 24.66
CA LEU A 4 0.79 -7.07 26.04
C LEU A 4 0.18 -5.68 26.18
N ARG A 5 -1.04 -5.61 26.72
CA ARG A 5 -1.77 -4.35 26.93
C ARG A 5 -1.02 -3.41 27.88
N PRO A 6 -0.75 -2.15 27.49
CA PRO A 6 -0.21 -1.15 28.40
C PRO A 6 -1.29 -0.69 29.40
N GLN A 7 -0.89 -0.05 30.50
CA GLN A 7 -1.83 0.56 31.44
C GLN A 7 -2.75 1.62 30.78
N ALA A 8 -2.24 2.34 29.78
CA ALA A 8 -3.00 3.30 28.99
C ALA A 8 -2.52 3.29 27.53
N TYR A 9 -3.45 3.48 26.59
CA TYR A 9 -3.14 3.63 25.17
C TYR A 9 -2.78 5.08 24.86
N THR A 10 -1.52 5.45 25.10
CA THR A 10 -0.98 6.77 24.76
C THR A 10 -0.70 6.88 23.25
N ALA A 11 -0.63 8.10 22.71
CA ALA A 11 -0.30 8.33 21.31
C ALA A 11 1.10 7.80 20.96
N GLU A 12 2.04 7.90 21.91
CA GLU A 12 3.40 7.38 21.80
C GLU A 12 3.40 5.86 21.69
N TRP A 13 2.66 5.16 22.55
CA TRP A 13 2.56 3.70 22.50
C TRP A 13 1.88 3.23 21.20
N LEU A 14 0.77 3.86 20.82
CA LEU A 14 0.03 3.52 19.61
C LEU A 14 0.87 3.75 18.34
N THR A 15 1.64 4.84 18.31
CA THR A 15 2.59 5.11 17.21
C THR A 15 3.67 4.05 17.14
N ALA A 16 4.26 3.68 18.29
CA ALA A 16 5.28 2.65 18.37
C ALA A 16 4.75 1.27 17.93
N ALA A 17 3.59 0.85 18.44
CA ALA A 17 2.95 -0.40 18.08
C ALA A 17 2.56 -0.45 16.59
N SER A 18 1.96 0.62 16.06
CA SER A 18 1.59 0.72 14.64
C SER A 18 2.82 0.62 13.71
N ARG A 19 3.92 1.31 14.04
CA ARG A 19 5.16 1.25 13.25
C ARG A 19 5.77 -0.16 13.26
N PHE A 20 5.78 -0.80 14.43
CA PHE A 20 6.28 -2.16 14.55
C PHE A 20 5.40 -3.17 13.79
N GLU A 21 4.08 -3.10 13.93
CA GLU A 21 3.14 -3.97 13.22
C GLU A 21 3.21 -3.76 11.69
N THR A 22 3.38 -2.52 11.23
CA THR A 22 3.64 -2.22 9.81
C THR A 22 4.92 -2.92 9.33
N SER A 23 5.98 -2.91 10.13
CA SER A 23 7.24 -3.58 9.77
C SER A 23 7.10 -5.09 9.70
N LEU A 24 6.31 -5.68 10.61
CA LEU A 24 5.95 -7.10 10.55
C LEU A 24 5.19 -7.44 9.25
N GLY A 25 4.23 -6.59 8.84
CA GLY A 25 3.51 -6.72 7.57
C GLY A 25 4.45 -6.71 6.36
N ARG A 26 5.51 -5.88 6.37
CA ARG A 26 6.55 -5.86 5.32
C ARG A 26 7.35 -7.16 5.26
N TRP A 27 7.79 -7.66 6.40
CA TRP A 27 8.67 -8.84 6.48
C TRP A 27 7.94 -10.14 6.13
N LEU A 28 6.66 -10.25 6.51
CA LEU A 28 5.90 -11.49 6.38
C LEU A 28 5.19 -11.61 5.03
N GLY A 29 5.10 -10.53 4.25
CA GLY A 29 4.54 -10.54 2.91
C GLY A 29 3.14 -11.16 2.89
N LYS A 30 2.99 -12.34 2.27
CA LYS A 30 1.70 -13.04 2.12
C LYS A 30 1.30 -13.91 3.31
N VAL A 31 2.15 -14.07 4.33
CA VAL A 31 1.80 -14.83 5.54
C VAL A 31 0.79 -14.03 6.36
N LEU A 32 -0.31 -14.68 6.78
CA LEU A 32 -1.33 -14.05 7.62
C LEU A 32 -0.82 -13.92 9.06
N LEU A 33 -0.91 -12.71 9.62
CA LEU A 33 -0.68 -12.48 11.05
C LEU A 33 -2.01 -12.46 11.78
N ASN A 34 -2.18 -13.39 12.73
CA ASN A 34 -3.25 -13.24 13.71
C ASN A 34 -2.74 -12.36 14.86
N THR A 35 -3.10 -11.09 14.86
CA THR A 35 -2.68 -10.12 15.87
C THR A 35 -3.76 -9.93 16.93
N GLN A 36 -3.36 -10.07 18.20
CA GLN A 36 -4.24 -9.96 19.36
C GLN A 36 -3.55 -9.17 20.48
N ILE A 37 -4.36 -8.68 21.42
CA ILE A 37 -3.91 -8.00 22.63
C ILE A 37 -4.33 -8.84 23.83
N VAL A 38 -3.45 -9.00 24.81
CA VAL A 38 -3.73 -9.73 26.06
C VAL A 38 -3.56 -8.80 27.25
N GLY A 39 -4.38 -8.98 28.28
CA GLY A 39 -4.37 -8.15 29.49
C GLY A 39 -3.21 -8.45 30.43
N GLY A 40 -2.64 -9.65 30.36
CA GLY A 40 -1.58 -10.10 31.25
C GLY A 40 -0.78 -11.27 30.71
N LEU A 41 0.37 -11.56 31.34
CA LEU A 41 1.26 -12.66 30.95
C LEU A 41 0.61 -14.05 31.13
N ASN A 42 -0.39 -14.16 31.99
CA ASN A 42 -1.18 -15.37 32.24
C ASN A 42 -2.13 -15.74 31.10
N GLU A 43 -2.48 -14.79 30.23
CA GLU A 43 -3.34 -15.02 29.06
C GLU A 43 -2.55 -15.47 27.83
N VAL A 44 -1.20 -15.39 27.88
CA VAL A 44 -0.30 -15.77 26.80
C VAL A 44 -0.27 -17.29 26.68
N LYS A 45 -0.52 -17.81 25.47
CA LYS A 45 -0.63 -19.25 25.22
C LYS A 45 0.66 -19.84 24.66
N GLY A 46 0.84 -21.15 24.86
CA GLY A 46 1.91 -21.90 24.20
C GLY A 46 1.77 -21.83 22.68
N GLY A 47 2.79 -21.32 22.00
CA GLY A 47 2.77 -21.09 20.55
C GLY A 47 2.74 -19.61 20.16
N ASP A 48 2.36 -18.72 21.08
CA ASP A 48 2.35 -17.29 20.85
C ASP A 48 3.75 -16.73 20.57
N ARG A 49 3.77 -15.48 20.11
CA ARG A 49 4.97 -14.63 20.03
C ARG A 49 4.60 -13.32 20.68
N LEU A 50 5.14 -13.11 21.88
CA LEU A 50 4.76 -11.98 22.73
C LEU A 50 5.58 -10.75 22.36
N VAL A 51 4.92 -9.60 22.29
CA VAL A 51 5.52 -8.29 22.08
C VAL A 51 5.13 -7.39 23.25
N VAL A 52 6.14 -6.82 23.92
CA VAL A 52 5.94 -5.87 25.02
C VAL A 52 6.60 -4.55 24.62
N ILE A 53 5.77 -3.52 24.46
CA ILE A 53 6.22 -2.16 24.15
C ILE A 53 5.80 -1.26 25.31
N GLY A 54 6.72 -0.43 25.81
CA GLY A 54 6.45 0.57 26.83
C GLY A 54 7.52 0.64 27.92
N THR A 55 7.45 1.69 28.73
CA THR A 55 8.27 1.87 29.93
C THR A 55 7.85 0.92 31.05
N PRO A 56 8.66 0.73 32.11
CA PRO A 56 8.25 -0.03 33.30
C PRO A 56 6.98 0.49 33.97
N ALA A 57 6.69 1.80 33.87
CA ALA A 57 5.47 2.40 34.39
C ALA A 57 4.25 2.00 33.54
N GLU A 58 4.38 2.06 32.21
CA GLU A 58 3.31 1.66 31.28
C GLU A 58 3.10 0.14 31.24
N GLN A 59 4.14 -0.64 31.52
CA GLN A 59 4.16 -2.11 31.45
C GLN A 59 4.76 -2.73 32.73
N PRO A 60 4.03 -2.75 33.86
CA PRO A 60 4.53 -3.31 35.12
C PRO A 60 4.91 -4.80 35.03
N ALA A 61 4.32 -5.53 34.08
CA ALA A 61 4.62 -6.94 33.84
C ALA A 61 6.09 -7.19 33.44
N LEU A 62 6.82 -6.16 33.00
CA LEU A 62 8.25 -6.25 32.73
C LEU A 62 9.05 -6.75 33.94
N ALA A 63 8.63 -6.41 35.17
CA ALA A 63 9.27 -6.89 36.40
C ALA A 63 9.10 -8.40 36.63
N GLN A 64 8.12 -9.02 35.96
CA GLN A 64 7.84 -10.45 36.08
C GLN A 64 8.65 -11.29 35.08
N LEU A 65 9.15 -10.66 34.00
CA LEU A 65 9.94 -11.32 32.96
C LEU A 65 11.40 -11.51 33.40
N PRO A 66 12.07 -12.60 32.98
CA PRO A 66 13.49 -12.80 33.23
C PRO A 66 14.31 -11.93 32.26
N LEU A 67 14.45 -10.64 32.60
CA LEU A 67 15.17 -9.66 31.77
C LEU A 67 16.66 -9.56 32.18
N PRO A 68 17.59 -9.34 31.23
CA PRO A 68 19.01 -9.18 31.53
C PRO A 68 19.36 -7.82 32.16
N PHE A 69 18.48 -6.82 32.04
CA PHE A 69 18.62 -5.53 32.72
C PHE A 69 17.82 -5.53 34.02
N ALA A 70 18.43 -5.07 35.12
CA ALA A 70 17.77 -4.97 36.41
C ALA A 70 16.86 -3.74 36.48
N LEU A 71 15.71 -3.89 37.13
CA LEU A 71 14.81 -2.79 37.48
C LEU A 71 15.05 -2.37 38.94
N GLN A 72 15.40 -1.11 39.18
CA GLN A 72 15.55 -0.52 40.51
C GLN A 72 14.70 0.74 40.59
N GLY A 73 13.78 0.82 41.55
CA GLY A 73 12.87 1.95 41.70
C GLY A 73 12.00 2.22 40.45
N GLY A 74 11.68 1.18 39.68
CA GLY A 74 10.91 1.30 38.44
C GLY A 74 11.73 1.81 37.23
N LYS A 75 13.06 1.92 37.34
CA LYS A 75 13.95 2.28 36.22
C LYS A 75 14.93 1.16 35.92
N PHE A 76 15.23 0.96 34.64
CA PHE A 76 16.31 0.10 34.19
C PHE A 76 17.67 0.70 34.55
N VAL A 77 18.53 -0.14 35.07
CA VAL A 77 19.92 0.19 35.41
C VAL A 77 20.90 -0.69 34.63
N ASP A 78 22.10 -0.16 34.38
CA ASP A 78 23.19 -0.90 33.77
C ASP A 78 23.86 -1.89 34.76
N ALA A 79 24.89 -2.61 34.30
CA ALA A 79 25.63 -3.56 35.12
C ALA A 79 26.33 -2.92 36.34
N LYS A 80 26.56 -1.60 36.32
CA LYS A 80 27.13 -0.81 37.42
C LYS A 80 26.06 -0.23 38.35
N LYS A 81 24.79 -0.57 38.15
CA LYS A 81 23.61 -0.01 38.85
C LYS A 81 23.39 1.49 38.59
N THR A 82 23.90 1.99 37.47
CA THR A 82 23.63 3.36 37.01
C THR A 82 22.33 3.38 36.24
N VAL A 83 21.45 4.34 36.51
CA VAL A 83 20.20 4.51 35.77
C VAL A 83 20.51 4.77 34.29
N ILE A 84 19.90 3.98 33.41
CA ILE A 84 20.01 4.18 31.96
C ILE A 84 19.29 5.50 31.60
N PRO A 85 19.88 6.39 30.77
CA PRO A 85 19.26 7.66 30.41
C PRO A 85 17.86 7.50 29.80
N ASP A 86 16.99 8.50 30.01
CA ASP A 86 15.58 8.47 29.61
C ASP A 86 15.39 8.42 28.07
N ASP A 87 16.38 8.87 27.30
CA ASP A 87 16.38 8.83 25.84
C ASP A 87 17.01 7.55 25.25
N VAL A 88 17.60 6.67 26.07
CA VAL A 88 18.21 5.42 25.58
C VAL A 88 17.15 4.34 25.45
N GLY A 89 17.09 3.72 24.28
CA GLY A 89 16.21 2.58 24.01
C GLY A 89 16.82 1.27 24.48
N ILE A 90 15.97 0.31 24.83
CA ILE A 90 16.37 -1.03 25.24
C ILE A 90 15.56 -2.04 24.44
N VAL A 91 16.25 -2.96 23.75
CA VAL A 91 15.62 -4.06 23.00
C VAL A 91 16.09 -5.37 23.61
N ILE A 92 15.15 -6.25 23.95
CA ILE A 92 15.43 -7.53 24.62
C ILE A 92 14.64 -8.63 23.92
N MET A 93 15.30 -9.76 23.68
CA MET A 93 14.67 -11.04 23.41
C MET A 93 14.72 -11.89 24.68
N ALA A 94 13.55 -12.24 25.21
CA ALA A 94 13.40 -13.02 26.43
C ALA A 94 12.42 -14.18 26.21
N LEU A 95 12.29 -15.03 27.24
CA LEU A 95 11.27 -16.07 27.32
C LEU A 95 10.36 -15.78 28.51
N THR A 96 9.06 -16.04 28.38
CA THR A 96 8.19 -16.06 29.57
C THR A 96 8.60 -17.19 30.52
N LYS A 97 8.41 -17.00 31.83
CA LYS A 97 8.86 -17.97 32.85
C LYS A 97 8.18 -19.33 32.70
N ASP A 98 6.87 -19.34 32.51
CA ASP A 98 6.07 -20.56 32.60
C ASP A 98 5.97 -21.30 31.26
N SER A 99 5.58 -20.58 30.20
CA SER A 99 5.31 -21.18 28.89
C SER A 99 6.48 -21.11 27.91
N ARG A 100 7.61 -20.52 28.32
CA ARG A 100 8.80 -20.26 27.49
C ARG A 100 8.45 -19.64 26.14
N VAL A 101 7.48 -18.70 26.15
CA VAL A 101 7.03 -18.02 24.93
C VAL A 101 8.08 -16.99 24.52
N PRO A 102 8.56 -17.01 23.26
CA PRO A 102 9.45 -15.98 22.74
C PRO A 102 8.83 -14.60 22.91
N THR A 103 9.55 -13.71 23.59
CA THR A 103 9.09 -12.37 23.95
C THR A 103 10.08 -11.34 23.42
N LEU A 104 9.61 -10.47 22.53
CA LEU A 104 10.34 -9.27 22.13
C LEU A 104 9.89 -8.11 23.02
N VAL A 105 10.84 -7.46 23.68
CA VAL A 105 10.60 -6.29 24.51
C VAL A 105 11.29 -5.08 23.87
N ALA A 106 10.53 -4.02 23.60
CA ALA A 106 11.04 -2.71 23.22
C ALA A 106 10.66 -1.71 24.32
N THR A 107 11.64 -1.28 25.10
CA THR A 107 11.43 -0.52 26.33
C THR A 107 12.45 0.61 26.49
N GLY A 108 12.31 1.37 27.57
CA GLY A 108 13.15 2.51 27.94
C GLY A 108 12.68 3.09 29.27
N ASN A 109 13.46 3.99 29.87
CA ASN A 109 13.06 4.65 31.11
C ASN A 109 12.06 5.80 30.92
N ALA A 110 11.87 6.26 29.68
CA ALA A 110 10.84 7.23 29.28
C ALA A 110 10.33 6.92 27.86
N PRO A 111 9.20 7.53 27.42
CA PRO A 111 8.64 7.32 26.08
C PRO A 111 9.63 7.55 24.93
N ALA A 112 10.57 8.49 25.09
CA ALA A 112 11.62 8.75 24.10
C ALA A 112 12.53 7.54 23.88
N GLY A 113 12.94 6.85 24.96
CA GLY A 113 13.70 5.60 24.86
C GLY A 113 12.91 4.47 24.22
N VAL A 114 11.61 4.33 24.53
CA VAL A 114 10.72 3.34 23.90
C VAL A 114 10.61 3.59 22.39
N ALA A 115 10.38 4.85 21.99
CA ALA A 115 10.33 5.23 20.59
C ALA A 115 11.65 4.93 19.88
N LYS A 116 12.80 5.19 20.51
CA LYS A 116 14.13 4.88 19.96
C LYS A 116 14.37 3.36 19.83
N ALA A 117 13.92 2.56 20.79
CA ALA A 117 14.00 1.09 20.74
C ALA A 117 13.16 0.52 19.58
N VAL A 118 11.93 1.02 19.39
CA VAL A 118 11.09 0.62 18.26
C VAL A 118 11.65 1.15 16.95
N GLN A 119 12.17 2.37 16.91
CA GLN A 119 12.82 2.93 15.72
C GLN A 119 13.95 2.01 15.23
N PHE A 120 14.79 1.50 16.13
CA PHE A 120 15.84 0.52 15.81
C PHE A 120 15.26 -0.75 15.16
N LEU A 121 14.14 -1.28 15.69
CA LEU A 121 13.51 -2.49 15.16
C LEU A 121 12.89 -2.29 13.77
N VAL A 122 12.42 -1.09 13.46
CA VAL A 122 11.72 -0.79 12.19
C VAL A 122 12.64 -0.20 11.12
N GLN A 123 13.88 0.17 11.47
CA GLN A 123 14.90 0.62 10.53
C GLN A 123 15.75 -0.57 10.08
N ALA A 124 15.55 -1.03 8.84
CA ALA A 124 16.13 -2.28 8.34
C ALA A 124 17.67 -2.30 8.42
N LYS A 125 18.33 -1.19 8.13
CA LYS A 125 19.79 -1.05 8.19
C LYS A 125 20.31 -1.13 9.63
N ASP A 126 19.66 -0.45 10.56
CA ASP A 126 20.12 -0.38 11.95
C ASP A 126 19.84 -1.69 12.69
N ALA A 127 18.70 -2.33 12.42
CA ALA A 127 18.36 -3.64 13.01
C ALA A 127 19.42 -4.72 12.73
N GLN A 128 20.13 -4.64 11.59
CA GLN A 128 21.23 -5.56 11.24
C GLN A 128 22.45 -5.44 12.17
N LEU A 129 22.58 -4.34 12.90
CA LEU A 129 23.64 -4.15 13.91
C LEU A 129 23.34 -4.92 15.21
N GLY A 130 22.09 -5.35 15.41
CA GLY A 130 21.64 -6.02 16.61
C GLY A 130 22.24 -7.41 16.76
N THR A 131 22.90 -7.67 17.89
CA THR A 131 23.42 -8.99 18.24
C THR A 131 23.15 -9.29 19.72
N GLY A 132 23.03 -10.58 20.04
CA GLY A 132 22.79 -11.05 21.41
C GLY A 132 21.33 -11.04 21.84
N GLN A 133 21.09 -11.33 23.13
CA GLN A 133 19.74 -11.39 23.72
C GLN A 133 19.19 -10.01 24.10
N ALA A 134 20.06 -9.00 24.27
CA ALA A 134 19.62 -7.67 24.62
C ALA A 134 20.65 -6.62 24.22
N LEU A 135 20.18 -5.41 23.91
CA LEU A 135 21.01 -4.28 23.51
C LEU A 135 20.42 -2.96 23.99
N THR A 136 21.28 -1.94 24.04
CA THR A 136 20.88 -0.54 24.26
C THR A 136 21.03 0.24 22.95
N VAL A 137 20.08 1.12 22.68
CA VAL A 137 20.02 1.96 21.48
C VAL A 137 20.31 3.39 21.93
N ASN A 138 21.56 3.81 21.78
CA ASN A 138 22.01 5.12 22.24
C ASN A 138 21.69 6.22 21.22
N ALA A 139 22.03 5.99 19.96
CA ALA A 139 21.81 6.91 18.86
C ALA A 139 21.45 6.15 17.59
N LEU A 140 20.55 6.72 16.80
CA LEU A 140 20.16 6.23 15.48
C LEU A 140 20.23 7.40 14.50
N THR A 141 20.61 7.10 13.26
CA THR A 141 20.49 8.09 12.19
C THR A 141 19.08 8.01 11.63
N GLU A 142 18.39 9.15 11.56
CA GLU A 142 17.06 9.16 10.93
C GLU A 142 17.20 8.88 9.43
N VAL A 143 16.40 7.92 8.95
CA VAL A 143 16.30 7.63 7.52
C VAL A 143 15.41 8.69 6.87
N PRO A 144 15.89 9.50 5.90
CA PRO A 144 15.05 10.49 5.25
C PRO A 144 13.92 9.81 4.44
N PRO A 145 12.73 10.43 4.33
CA PRO A 145 11.67 9.88 3.49
C PRO A 145 12.11 9.74 2.03
N PRO A 146 11.78 8.63 1.35
CA PRO A 146 12.06 8.48 -0.06
C PRO A 146 11.19 9.44 -0.89
N ALA A 147 11.53 9.61 -2.17
CA ALA A 147 10.69 10.38 -3.08
C ALA A 147 9.27 9.76 -3.16
N PRO A 148 8.19 10.58 -3.23
CA PRO A 148 6.80 10.12 -3.26
C PRO A 148 6.52 8.95 -4.21
N ARG A 149 7.08 9.01 -5.42
CA ARG A 149 6.87 8.04 -6.51
C ARG A 149 7.95 6.96 -6.60
N ASN A 150 8.85 6.85 -5.62
CA ASN A 150 9.85 5.78 -5.57
C ASN A 150 9.24 4.52 -4.95
N TRP A 151 8.62 3.67 -5.79
CA TRP A 151 7.94 2.46 -5.37
C TRP A 151 8.70 1.23 -5.90
N THR A 152 9.43 0.55 -5.02
CA THR A 152 10.15 -0.68 -5.36
C THR A 152 9.20 -1.75 -5.89
N GLY A 153 9.54 -2.40 -7.00
CA GLY A 153 8.70 -3.43 -7.62
C GLY A 153 7.63 -2.91 -8.59
N TYR A 154 7.51 -1.59 -8.74
CA TYR A 154 6.66 -0.94 -9.74
C TYR A 154 7.49 -0.49 -10.94
N MET A 155 6.82 -0.08 -12.02
CA MET A 155 7.49 0.50 -13.18
C MET A 155 8.31 1.74 -12.78
N PRO A 156 9.50 1.96 -13.37
CA PRO A 156 10.29 3.17 -13.19
C PRO A 156 9.46 4.42 -13.46
N VAL A 157 9.86 5.59 -12.94
CA VAL A 157 9.15 6.86 -13.15
C VAL A 157 9.47 7.49 -14.51
N GLU A 158 10.62 7.15 -15.09
CA GLU A 158 11.03 7.56 -16.42
C GLU A 158 10.11 6.96 -17.48
N ASN A 159 9.86 7.70 -18.56
CA ASN A 159 9.05 7.21 -19.66
C ASN A 159 9.80 6.20 -20.54
N ASN A 160 11.13 6.21 -20.53
CA ASN A 160 11.95 5.29 -21.30
C ASN A 160 12.77 4.44 -20.34
N PHE A 161 12.57 3.12 -20.37
CA PHE A 161 13.33 2.18 -19.54
C PHE A 161 13.48 0.83 -20.24
N GLN A 162 14.34 -0.02 -19.67
CA GLN A 162 14.59 -1.37 -20.17
C GLN A 162 13.97 -2.41 -19.25
N LEU A 163 13.79 -3.63 -19.76
CA LEU A 163 13.30 -4.76 -18.99
C LEU A 163 14.15 -5.00 -17.74
N SER A 164 15.47 -4.79 -17.80
CA SER A 164 16.38 -4.90 -16.65
C SER A 164 16.06 -3.97 -15.47
N ALA A 165 15.23 -2.94 -15.66
CA ALA A 165 14.75 -2.06 -14.59
C ALA A 165 13.43 -2.54 -13.96
N LEU A 166 12.82 -3.58 -14.51
CA LEU A 166 11.62 -4.21 -13.97
C LEU A 166 11.97 -5.43 -13.13
N TYR A 167 10.95 -5.92 -12.41
CA TYR A 167 11.07 -7.07 -11.52
C TYR A 167 10.32 -8.27 -12.09
N ASN A 168 10.78 -9.48 -11.77
CA ASN A 168 10.00 -10.70 -11.95
C ASN A 168 8.92 -10.81 -10.85
N THR A 169 8.07 -11.82 -10.94
CA THR A 169 7.01 -12.07 -9.94
C THR A 169 7.54 -12.55 -8.58
N SER A 170 8.83 -12.87 -8.48
CA SER A 170 9.54 -13.22 -7.25
C SER A 170 10.21 -12.01 -6.58
N GLY A 171 10.18 -10.83 -7.19
CA GLY A 171 10.74 -9.60 -6.64
C GLY A 171 12.21 -9.36 -6.95
N GLU A 172 12.78 -10.04 -7.95
CA GLU A 172 14.16 -9.85 -8.40
C GLU A 172 14.19 -9.04 -9.71
N LEU A 173 15.24 -8.25 -9.92
CA LEU A 173 15.43 -7.53 -11.17
C LEU A 173 15.54 -8.50 -12.35
N MET A 174 14.89 -8.16 -13.45
CA MET A 174 14.91 -8.96 -14.67
C MET A 174 16.31 -9.02 -15.28
N GLN A 175 16.65 -10.19 -15.79
CA GLN A 175 17.86 -10.44 -16.58
C GLN A 175 17.47 -11.14 -17.88
N ASP A 176 18.44 -11.56 -18.68
CA ASP A 176 18.17 -12.40 -19.85
C ASP A 176 17.53 -13.72 -19.37
N THR A 177 16.25 -13.92 -19.67
CA THR A 177 15.48 -15.06 -19.18
C THR A 177 15.24 -16.04 -20.32
N THR A 178 15.71 -17.27 -20.16
CA THR A 178 15.52 -18.35 -21.14
C THR A 178 14.50 -19.35 -20.63
N VAL A 179 13.55 -19.68 -21.48
CA VAL A 179 12.54 -20.73 -21.26
C VAL A 179 12.75 -21.86 -22.29
N ARG A 180 12.40 -23.10 -21.93
CA ARG A 180 12.73 -24.29 -22.74
C ARG A 180 11.55 -25.26 -22.84
N GLY A 181 11.40 -25.87 -24.01
CA GLY A 181 10.38 -26.87 -24.30
C GLY A 181 9.06 -26.32 -24.85
N THR A 182 8.31 -27.19 -25.53
CA THR A 182 6.96 -26.94 -26.04
C THR A 182 5.95 -26.57 -24.95
N SER A 183 6.18 -27.04 -23.72
CA SER A 183 5.36 -26.73 -22.53
C SER A 183 5.98 -25.65 -21.63
N ALA A 184 6.89 -24.84 -22.16
CA ALA A 184 7.58 -23.82 -21.38
C ALA A 184 6.58 -22.80 -20.76
N PRO A 185 6.74 -22.45 -19.48
CA PRO A 185 6.00 -21.33 -18.91
C PRO A 185 6.42 -20.02 -19.59
N PRO A 186 5.54 -19.01 -19.62
CA PRO A 186 5.94 -17.69 -20.09
C PRO A 186 6.96 -17.03 -19.15
N VAL A 187 7.68 -16.04 -19.66
CA VAL A 187 8.49 -15.14 -18.85
C VAL A 187 7.56 -14.14 -18.17
N HIS A 188 7.42 -14.26 -16.85
CA HIS A 188 6.56 -13.41 -16.03
C HIS A 188 7.28 -12.11 -15.61
N ILE A 189 6.67 -10.97 -15.93
CA ILE A 189 7.20 -9.63 -15.64
C ILE A 189 6.17 -8.90 -14.76
N ALA A 190 6.61 -8.40 -13.61
CA ALA A 190 5.78 -7.53 -12.77
C ALA A 190 5.66 -6.14 -13.44
N PHE A 191 4.57 -5.93 -14.18
CA PHE A 191 4.34 -4.75 -15.01
C PHE A 191 3.36 -3.78 -14.34
N LYS A 192 3.70 -3.40 -13.10
CA LYS A 192 2.82 -2.66 -12.19
C LYS A 192 2.94 -1.15 -12.37
N ALA A 193 1.84 -0.49 -12.69
CA ALA A 193 1.76 0.97 -12.76
C ALA A 193 1.62 1.61 -11.37
N LEU A 194 2.09 2.85 -11.22
CA LEU A 194 1.78 3.63 -10.03
C LEU A 194 0.28 3.96 -10.01
N PRO A 195 -0.35 4.12 -8.83
CA PRO A 195 -1.78 4.40 -8.74
C PRO A 195 -2.21 5.73 -9.39
N ASP A 196 -1.28 6.67 -9.53
CA ASP A 196 -1.47 7.96 -10.18
C ASP A 196 -1.00 7.98 -11.65
N ASP A 197 -0.49 6.87 -12.19
CA ASP A 197 -0.13 6.77 -13.61
C ASP A 197 -1.37 6.68 -14.48
N ARG A 198 -1.59 7.69 -15.32
CA ARG A 198 -2.55 7.65 -16.40
C ARG A 198 -1.83 7.57 -17.74
N PHE A 199 -1.92 6.43 -18.40
CA PHE A 199 -1.32 6.21 -19.71
C PHE A 199 -2.10 6.92 -20.83
N LEU A 200 -1.37 7.47 -21.79
CA LEU A 200 -1.84 8.19 -22.98
C LEU A 200 -1.48 7.41 -24.25
N ASP A 201 -2.17 7.69 -25.35
CA ASP A 201 -1.93 7.03 -26.64
C ASP A 201 -0.47 7.15 -27.10
N GLY A 202 0.07 6.01 -27.50
CA GLY A 202 1.39 5.88 -28.10
C GLY A 202 2.45 5.26 -27.19
N SER A 203 2.04 4.59 -26.11
CA SER A 203 2.97 3.73 -25.35
C SER A 203 3.38 2.51 -26.20
N ALA A 204 4.65 2.11 -26.17
CA ALA A 204 5.18 1.06 -27.01
C ALA A 204 6.21 0.19 -26.30
N MET A 205 6.33 -1.06 -26.76
CA MET A 205 7.34 -2.01 -26.32
C MET A 205 8.14 -2.49 -27.53
N THR A 206 9.45 -2.44 -27.43
CA THR A 206 10.38 -3.08 -28.36
C THR A 206 10.96 -4.32 -27.71
N LEU A 207 10.28 -5.44 -27.92
CA LEU A 207 10.69 -6.77 -27.44
C LEU A 207 11.93 -7.23 -28.20
N ARG A 208 12.99 -7.55 -27.45
CA ARG A 208 14.21 -8.17 -27.97
C ARG A 208 14.27 -9.61 -27.49
N TYR A 209 14.33 -10.54 -28.44
CA TYR A 209 14.30 -11.97 -28.13
C TYR A 209 15.21 -12.78 -29.05
N SER A 210 15.53 -14.00 -28.63
CA SER A 210 16.20 -15.01 -29.45
C SER A 210 15.51 -16.35 -29.25
N TYR A 211 15.69 -17.27 -30.18
CA TYR A 211 15.09 -18.60 -30.09
C TYR A 211 15.95 -19.65 -30.79
N SER A 212 15.74 -20.92 -30.44
CA SER A 212 16.51 -22.05 -31.00
C SER A 212 16.26 -22.24 -32.49
N PRO A 213 17.30 -22.54 -33.30
CA PRO A 213 17.14 -22.88 -34.72
C PRO A 213 16.25 -24.09 -35.01
N GLN A 214 16.02 -24.97 -34.02
CA GLN A 214 15.21 -26.18 -34.16
C GLN A 214 13.69 -25.93 -34.16
N MET A 215 13.26 -24.67 -33.99
CA MET A 215 11.85 -24.30 -34.01
C MET A 215 11.35 -24.08 -35.44
N ASP A 216 10.19 -24.64 -35.76
CA ASP A 216 9.47 -24.35 -36.98
C ASP A 216 9.01 -22.89 -36.98
N ASN A 217 9.70 -22.04 -37.74
CA ASN A 217 9.33 -20.64 -37.88
C ASN A 217 7.93 -20.46 -38.49
N ARG A 218 7.39 -21.46 -39.19
CA ARG A 218 6.06 -21.37 -39.78
C ARG A 218 4.95 -21.54 -38.75
N THR A 219 5.17 -22.28 -37.69
CA THR A 219 4.11 -22.64 -36.74
C THR A 219 4.39 -22.19 -35.32
N SER A 220 5.59 -21.64 -35.07
CA SER A 220 5.99 -21.01 -33.81
C SER A 220 5.79 -19.49 -33.81
N ALA A 221 5.58 -18.92 -32.64
CA ALA A 221 5.36 -17.48 -32.45
C ALA A 221 5.88 -17.00 -31.07
N VAL A 222 6.10 -15.70 -30.95
CA VAL A 222 6.23 -15.01 -29.67
C VAL A 222 4.97 -14.19 -29.41
N GLU A 223 4.40 -14.34 -28.23
CA GLU A 223 3.18 -13.66 -27.78
C GLU A 223 3.48 -12.83 -26.54
N VAL A 224 2.90 -11.64 -26.48
CA VAL A 224 2.91 -10.81 -25.27
C VAL A 224 1.49 -10.72 -24.75
N ARG A 225 1.32 -10.99 -23.45
CA ARG A 225 0.04 -10.93 -22.76
C ARG A 225 0.13 -9.97 -21.58
N ILE A 226 -0.96 -9.29 -21.26
CA ILE A 226 -1.12 -8.51 -20.02
C ILE A 226 -2.34 -9.07 -19.32
N ASP A 227 -2.18 -9.51 -18.08
CA ASP A 227 -3.25 -10.13 -17.28
C ASP A 227 -3.97 -11.24 -18.05
N GLN A 228 -3.18 -12.14 -18.66
CA GLN A 228 -3.61 -13.27 -19.50
C GLN A 228 -4.26 -12.92 -20.84
N VAL A 229 -4.45 -11.64 -21.15
CA VAL A 229 -4.99 -11.19 -22.45
C VAL A 229 -3.85 -10.94 -23.42
N THR A 230 -3.86 -11.62 -24.58
CA THR A 230 -2.87 -11.38 -25.64
C THR A 230 -3.02 -9.98 -26.21
N VAL A 231 -1.97 -9.17 -26.05
CA VAL A 231 -1.90 -7.78 -26.55
C VAL A 231 -1.13 -7.69 -27.86
N ALA A 232 -0.22 -8.63 -28.11
CA ALA A 232 0.55 -8.70 -29.34
C ALA A 232 1.04 -10.13 -29.62
N SER A 233 1.22 -10.46 -30.89
CA SER A 233 1.82 -11.73 -31.32
C SER A 233 2.59 -11.51 -32.62
N LYS A 234 3.73 -12.17 -32.76
CA LYS A 234 4.54 -12.18 -33.97
C LYS A 234 5.01 -13.60 -34.25
N ARG A 235 4.72 -14.09 -35.46
CA ARG A 235 5.29 -15.33 -35.97
C ARG A 235 6.81 -15.22 -36.06
N LEU A 236 7.52 -16.29 -35.73
CA LEU A 236 8.97 -16.35 -35.91
C LEU A 236 9.32 -16.28 -37.41
N SER A 237 10.44 -15.65 -37.76
CA SER A 237 10.71 -15.29 -39.17
C SER A 237 12.10 -15.66 -39.67
N SER A 238 13.09 -15.75 -38.79
CA SER A 238 14.43 -16.22 -39.13
C SER A 238 14.59 -17.73 -38.90
N ASN A 239 15.76 -18.26 -39.28
CA ASN A 239 16.17 -19.63 -39.00
C ASN A 239 16.63 -19.83 -37.54
N GLY A 240 16.34 -18.89 -36.63
CA GLY A 240 16.71 -18.94 -35.21
C GLY A 240 18.20 -18.70 -34.94
N GLY A 241 18.59 -18.70 -33.67
CA GLY A 241 19.96 -18.48 -33.20
C GLY A 241 20.41 -17.02 -33.14
N GLU A 242 19.69 -16.11 -33.79
CA GLU A 242 19.99 -14.67 -33.80
C GLU A 242 19.08 -13.85 -32.86
N ARG A 243 19.42 -12.58 -32.66
CA ARG A 243 18.58 -11.63 -31.92
C ARG A 243 17.56 -11.01 -32.88
N GLU A 244 16.29 -11.23 -32.59
CA GLU A 244 15.17 -10.59 -33.27
C GLU A 244 14.59 -9.43 -32.46
N THR A 245 13.81 -8.59 -33.14
CA THR A 245 13.09 -7.47 -32.55
C THR A 245 11.63 -7.48 -32.99
N PHE A 246 10.74 -7.17 -32.05
CA PHE A 246 9.31 -6.97 -32.27
C PHE A 246 8.86 -5.70 -31.56
N ASN A 247 8.48 -4.69 -32.34
CA ASN A 247 7.93 -3.44 -31.83
C ASN A 247 6.40 -3.42 -32.01
N PHE A 248 5.68 -3.08 -30.96
CA PHE A 248 4.22 -2.94 -30.97
C PHE A 248 3.75 -1.93 -29.92
N ARG A 249 2.53 -1.41 -30.10
CA ARG A 249 1.91 -0.48 -29.15
C ARG A 249 1.30 -1.24 -27.98
N LEU A 250 1.47 -0.73 -26.78
CA LEU A 250 0.86 -1.28 -25.57
C LEU A 250 -0.56 -0.72 -25.40
N PRO A 251 -1.55 -1.55 -25.05
CA PRO A 251 -2.90 -1.06 -24.78
C PRO A 251 -2.96 -0.40 -23.39
N GLU A 252 -3.02 0.93 -23.36
CA GLU A 252 -3.02 1.75 -22.13
C GLU A 252 -4.03 1.26 -21.07
N GLU A 253 -5.26 0.93 -21.49
CA GLU A 253 -6.34 0.54 -20.58
C GLU A 253 -6.14 -0.81 -19.88
N LYS A 254 -5.15 -1.60 -20.32
CA LYS A 254 -4.83 -2.90 -19.72
C LYS A 254 -3.76 -2.81 -18.64
N ILE A 255 -3.07 -1.68 -18.52
CA ILE A 255 -1.96 -1.52 -17.58
C ILE A 255 -2.49 -0.99 -16.25
N LYS A 256 -2.40 -1.80 -15.20
CA LYS A 256 -2.88 -1.51 -13.85
C LYS A 256 -1.77 -1.63 -12.82
N SER A 257 -2.07 -1.27 -11.58
CA SER A 257 -1.14 -1.35 -10.45
C SER A 257 -0.82 -2.77 -9.99
N ASP A 258 -1.59 -3.76 -10.44
CA ASP A 258 -1.40 -5.19 -10.17
C ASP A 258 -1.10 -6.02 -11.42
N SER A 259 -0.89 -5.37 -12.57
CA SER A 259 -0.73 -6.07 -13.84
C SER A 259 0.54 -6.92 -13.93
N VAL A 260 0.41 -8.07 -14.59
CA VAL A 260 1.50 -8.96 -14.96
C VAL A 260 1.60 -9.04 -16.48
N MET A 261 2.79 -8.80 -17.01
CA MET A 261 3.08 -9.00 -18.43
C MET A 261 3.79 -10.34 -18.62
N ASP A 262 3.27 -11.14 -19.54
CA ASP A 262 3.83 -12.44 -19.90
C ASP A 262 4.38 -12.39 -21.33
N VAL A 263 5.63 -12.81 -21.51
CA VAL A 263 6.18 -13.11 -22.84
C VAL A 263 6.21 -14.62 -23.01
N HIS A 264 5.36 -15.13 -23.90
CA HIS A 264 5.18 -16.55 -24.15
C HIS A 264 5.73 -16.94 -25.52
N PHE A 265 6.57 -17.97 -25.55
CA PHE A 265 7.01 -18.58 -26.80
C PHE A 265 6.14 -19.79 -27.10
N VAL A 266 5.35 -19.72 -28.18
CA VAL A 266 4.66 -20.89 -28.73
C VAL A 266 5.70 -21.66 -29.54
N MET A 267 6.23 -22.73 -28.96
CA MET A 267 7.31 -23.51 -29.56
C MET A 267 6.80 -24.77 -30.25
N LYS A 268 7.12 -24.92 -31.53
CA LYS A 268 6.90 -26.15 -32.29
C LYS A 268 8.18 -26.56 -32.99
N PRO A 269 8.59 -27.83 -32.93
CA PRO A 269 9.81 -28.30 -33.59
C PRO A 269 9.66 -28.33 -35.12
N GLU A 270 10.76 -28.11 -35.85
CA GLU A 270 10.82 -28.18 -37.32
C GLU A 270 10.64 -29.61 -37.87
N ALA A 271 11.14 -30.62 -37.15
CA ALA A 271 10.93 -32.01 -37.51
C ALA A 271 9.52 -32.48 -37.10
N GLY A 272 8.77 -33.03 -38.06
CA GLY A 272 7.52 -33.75 -37.78
C GLY A 272 7.79 -34.88 -36.80
N SER A 273 7.32 -34.73 -35.57
CA SER A 273 7.68 -35.59 -34.44
C SER A 273 7.31 -37.05 -34.70
N GLU A 274 8.30 -37.94 -34.85
CA GLU A 274 8.18 -39.20 -34.13
C GLU A 274 8.18 -38.84 -32.64
N CYS A 275 7.15 -39.26 -31.90
CA CYS A 275 6.98 -38.95 -30.49
C CYS A 275 8.23 -39.34 -29.69
N GLY A 276 9.08 -38.37 -29.37
CA GLY A 276 10.29 -38.54 -28.57
C GLY A 276 10.59 -37.30 -27.73
N LEU A 277 10.97 -37.51 -26.47
CA LEU A 277 11.24 -36.47 -25.46
C LEU A 277 12.51 -35.64 -25.75
N GLU A 278 13.38 -36.08 -26.67
CA GLU A 278 14.72 -35.48 -26.88
C GLU A 278 14.68 -34.17 -27.70
N ALA A 279 13.73 -34.01 -28.62
CA ALA A 279 13.59 -32.79 -29.42
C ALA A 279 13.07 -31.60 -28.59
N ASP A 280 12.30 -31.87 -27.54
CA ASP A 280 11.65 -30.85 -26.70
C ASP A 280 12.67 -30.02 -25.90
N GLN A 281 13.72 -30.67 -25.36
CA GLN A 281 14.74 -29.98 -24.55
C GLN A 281 15.64 -29.03 -25.35
N GLN A 282 15.68 -29.19 -26.68
CA GLN A 282 16.47 -28.37 -27.59
C GLN A 282 15.74 -27.07 -27.98
N LEU A 283 14.42 -27.00 -27.78
CA LEU A 283 13.63 -25.81 -28.04
C LEU A 283 13.84 -24.80 -26.91
N TRP A 284 14.21 -23.57 -27.26
CA TRP A 284 14.36 -22.50 -26.29
C TRP A 284 13.99 -21.14 -26.86
N GLY A 285 13.56 -20.25 -25.98
CA GLY A 285 13.31 -18.85 -26.25
C GLY A 285 13.91 -18.00 -25.14
N THR A 286 14.60 -16.94 -25.49
CA THR A 286 15.21 -16.01 -24.54
C THR A 286 14.63 -14.62 -24.74
N VAL A 287 14.12 -14.02 -23.67
CA VAL A 287 13.80 -12.59 -23.62
C VAL A 287 15.03 -11.86 -23.09
N HIS A 288 15.52 -10.89 -23.86
CA HIS A 288 16.73 -10.13 -23.48
C HIS A 288 16.36 -8.95 -22.58
N ALA A 289 17.18 -8.69 -21.57
CA ALA A 289 17.02 -7.64 -20.57
C ALA A 289 17.07 -6.22 -21.16
N ASN A 290 17.62 -6.07 -22.37
CA ASN A 290 17.65 -4.81 -23.12
C ASN A 290 16.40 -4.55 -23.98
N THR A 291 15.35 -5.36 -23.82
CA THR A 291 13.99 -5.02 -24.27
C THR A 291 13.59 -3.66 -23.72
N SER A 292 13.07 -2.75 -24.56
CA SER A 292 12.80 -1.37 -24.15
C SER A 292 11.31 -1.04 -24.15
N PHE A 293 10.94 -0.15 -23.25
CA PHE A 293 9.60 0.39 -23.07
C PHE A 293 9.65 1.91 -23.24
N GLU A 294 8.72 2.42 -24.04
CA GLU A 294 8.49 3.85 -24.25
C GLU A 294 7.06 4.15 -23.80
N MET A 295 6.91 4.66 -22.59
CA MET A 295 5.63 4.95 -21.96
C MET A 295 5.23 6.40 -22.20
N ARG A 296 3.95 6.64 -22.47
CA ARG A 296 3.37 7.98 -22.48
C ARG A 296 2.34 8.04 -21.37
N ARG A 297 2.56 8.89 -20.38
CA ARG A 297 1.70 9.00 -19.20
C ARG A 297 1.78 10.38 -18.54
N ASP A 298 0.77 10.71 -17.78
CA ASP A 298 0.78 11.80 -16.81
C ASP A 298 0.32 11.34 -15.42
N ASN A 299 0.53 12.21 -14.43
CA ASN A 299 0.33 11.88 -13.02
C ASN A 299 -1.02 12.45 -12.57
N VAL A 300 -2.06 11.64 -12.66
CA VAL A 300 -3.44 12.04 -12.35
C VAL A 300 -4.14 10.90 -11.62
N VAL A 301 -4.59 11.17 -10.40
CA VAL A 301 -5.46 10.26 -9.64
C VAL A 301 -6.84 10.87 -9.45
N ARG A 302 -7.85 10.03 -9.24
CA ARG A 302 -9.21 10.45 -8.87
C ARG A 302 -9.50 10.02 -7.45
N ILE A 303 -9.87 10.96 -6.59
CA ILE A 303 -10.25 10.70 -5.20
C ILE A 303 -11.63 11.32 -4.88
N PRO A 304 -12.43 10.75 -3.97
CA PRO A 304 -12.18 9.52 -3.24
C PRO A 304 -12.43 8.26 -4.09
N ASP A 305 -11.58 7.26 -3.90
CA ASP A 305 -11.72 5.91 -4.48
C ASP A 305 -10.98 4.90 -3.58
N LEU A 306 -11.72 3.99 -2.95
CA LEU A 306 -11.23 2.95 -2.06
C LEU A 306 -10.44 1.87 -2.80
N THR A 307 -10.58 1.73 -4.13
CA THR A 307 -9.74 0.81 -4.91
C THR A 307 -8.26 1.18 -4.81
N LEU A 308 -7.94 2.47 -4.62
CA LEU A 308 -6.58 2.96 -4.45
C LEU A 308 -5.90 2.39 -3.20
N LEU A 309 -6.66 2.13 -2.13
CA LEU A 309 -6.15 1.51 -0.91
C LEU A 309 -5.59 0.10 -1.14
N ARG A 310 -5.98 -0.59 -2.22
CA ARG A 310 -5.43 -1.90 -2.57
C ARG A 310 -3.90 -1.86 -2.77
N THR A 311 -3.38 -0.68 -3.11
CA THR A 311 -1.94 -0.37 -3.25
C THR A 311 -1.39 0.47 -2.09
N GLY A 312 -2.22 0.76 -1.09
CA GLY A 312 -1.93 1.64 0.03
C GLY A 312 -1.99 3.14 -0.28
N TYR A 313 -2.31 3.54 -1.51
CA TYR A 313 -2.44 4.95 -1.89
C TYR A 313 -3.64 5.61 -1.16
N PRO A 314 -3.53 6.86 -0.69
CA PRO A 314 -2.38 7.78 -0.80
C PRO A 314 -1.37 7.66 0.36
N PHE A 315 -1.56 6.73 1.30
CA PHE A 315 -0.71 6.60 2.49
C PHE A 315 0.70 6.09 2.17
N THR A 316 0.85 5.36 1.07
CA THR A 316 2.12 4.82 0.57
C THR A 316 2.86 5.75 -0.40
N GLU A 317 2.44 7.01 -0.47
CA GLU A 317 3.12 8.08 -1.19
C GLU A 317 3.64 9.14 -0.18
N PRO A 318 4.89 9.04 0.31
CA PRO A 318 5.93 8.05 -0.01
C PRO A 318 5.81 6.72 0.75
N GLN A 319 6.58 5.72 0.30
CA GLN A 319 6.50 4.33 0.79
C GLN A 319 6.88 4.13 2.28
N ASP A 320 7.49 5.11 2.94
CA ASP A 320 7.78 5.07 4.37
C ASP A 320 6.57 5.46 5.26
N LEU A 321 5.43 5.80 4.65
CA LEU A 321 4.19 6.23 5.31
C LEU A 321 4.30 7.55 6.08
N SER A 322 5.30 8.39 5.76
CA SER A 322 5.48 9.69 6.42
C SER A 322 4.33 10.69 6.19
N THR A 323 3.48 10.44 5.18
CA THR A 323 2.29 11.23 4.88
C THR A 323 1.00 10.63 5.49
N ALA A 324 1.10 9.58 6.30
CA ALA A 324 -0.04 8.89 6.92
C ALA A 324 -0.21 9.29 8.40
N ALA A 325 -1.42 9.71 8.75
CA ALA A 325 -1.87 9.94 10.11
C ALA A 325 -3.08 9.07 10.42
N ILE A 326 -3.10 8.47 11.61
CA ILE A 326 -4.22 7.69 12.12
C ILE A 326 -4.71 8.32 13.42
N ALA A 327 -6.01 8.50 13.57
CA ALA A 327 -6.63 9.13 14.73
C ALA A 327 -7.58 8.13 15.40
N LEU A 328 -7.43 7.96 16.72
CA LEU A 328 -8.29 7.13 17.56
C LEU A 328 -9.04 8.02 18.57
N PRO A 329 -10.13 7.53 19.19
CA PRO A 329 -10.86 8.25 20.23
C PRO A 329 -9.95 8.58 21.43
N THR A 330 -10.29 9.58 22.24
CA THR A 330 -9.49 10.01 23.41
C THR A 330 -9.21 8.86 24.39
N ASN A 331 -10.15 7.91 24.51
CA ASN A 331 -10.00 6.68 25.28
C ASN A 331 -10.22 5.48 24.33
N PRO A 332 -9.19 5.05 23.58
CA PRO A 332 -9.33 3.96 22.61
C PRO A 332 -9.75 2.66 23.30
N THR A 333 -10.69 1.92 22.72
CA THR A 333 -10.97 0.54 23.14
C THR A 333 -10.02 -0.44 22.48
N GLU A 334 -10.01 -1.65 23.00
CA GLU A 334 -9.25 -2.74 22.39
C GLU A 334 -9.66 -2.99 20.93
N SER A 335 -10.94 -2.81 20.58
CA SER A 335 -11.39 -2.94 19.18
C SER A 335 -10.78 -1.85 18.29
N ASP A 336 -10.71 -0.59 18.78
CA ASP A 336 -10.04 0.51 18.04
C ASP A 336 -8.57 0.19 17.80
N VAL A 337 -7.86 -0.31 18.82
CA VAL A 337 -6.42 -0.65 18.74
C VAL A 337 -6.19 -1.88 17.85
N GLN A 338 -7.04 -2.91 17.92
CA GLN A 338 -6.92 -4.07 17.02
C GLN A 338 -7.18 -3.67 15.56
N THR A 339 -8.12 -2.75 15.29
CA THR A 339 -8.33 -2.19 13.95
C THR A 339 -7.12 -1.37 13.48
N LEU A 340 -6.51 -0.57 14.35
CA LEU A 340 -5.24 0.11 14.06
C LEU A 340 -4.14 -0.87 13.67
N LEU A 341 -3.95 -1.95 14.44
CA LEU A 341 -2.92 -2.96 14.18
C LEU A 341 -3.20 -3.71 12.87
N ALA A 342 -4.43 -4.15 12.63
CA ALA A 342 -4.82 -4.81 11.38
C ALA A 342 -4.60 -3.91 10.15
N PHE A 343 -4.92 -2.63 10.24
CA PHE A 343 -4.65 -1.68 9.17
C PHE A 343 -3.15 -1.41 9.00
N SER A 344 -2.40 -1.30 10.10
CA SER A 344 -0.94 -1.11 10.08
C SER A 344 -0.23 -2.30 9.41
N GLU A 345 -0.62 -3.53 9.76
CA GLU A 345 -0.17 -4.76 9.07
C GLU A 345 -0.44 -4.65 7.57
N ARG A 346 -1.67 -4.29 7.19
CA ARG A 346 -2.06 -4.16 5.79
C ARG A 346 -1.22 -3.12 5.05
N LEU A 347 -0.99 -1.95 5.63
CA LEU A 347 -0.08 -0.94 5.08
C LEU A 347 1.34 -1.46 4.93
N GLY A 348 1.81 -2.29 5.87
CA GLY A 348 3.08 -3.00 5.77
C GLY A 348 3.16 -3.90 4.55
N ARG A 349 2.10 -4.67 4.26
CA ARG A 349 2.05 -5.61 3.13
C ARG A 349 2.05 -4.92 1.76
N VAL A 350 1.57 -3.67 1.69
CA VAL A 350 1.46 -2.89 0.44
C VAL A 350 2.49 -1.76 0.34
N SER A 351 3.45 -1.67 1.27
CA SER A 351 4.53 -0.67 1.25
C SER A 351 5.90 -1.30 1.36
N GLN A 352 6.92 -0.65 0.80
CA GLN A 352 8.31 -1.08 0.88
C GLN A 352 9.23 0.12 1.08
N ALA A 353 9.84 0.24 2.27
CA ALA A 353 10.81 1.30 2.60
C ALA A 353 11.74 0.86 3.73
N GLU A 354 12.87 1.56 3.88
CA GLU A 354 13.88 1.29 4.91
C GLU A 354 13.42 1.62 6.34
N SER A 355 12.34 2.39 6.50
CA SER A 355 11.75 2.76 7.80
C SER A 355 10.22 2.95 7.72
N VAL A 356 9.55 3.04 8.87
CA VAL A 356 8.11 3.34 8.99
C VAL A 356 7.92 4.63 9.79
N LYS A 357 7.17 5.58 9.23
CA LYS A 357 6.99 6.93 9.78
C LYS A 357 5.55 7.34 10.07
N THR A 358 4.59 6.41 10.02
CA THR A 358 3.18 6.64 10.39
C THR A 358 3.08 7.34 11.75
N GLN A 359 2.12 8.26 11.88
CA GLN A 359 1.83 8.98 13.11
C GLN A 359 0.44 8.60 13.63
N VAL A 360 0.32 8.35 14.94
CA VAL A 360 -0.96 8.04 15.57
C VAL A 360 -1.31 9.12 16.59
N PHE A 361 -2.53 9.64 16.51
CA PHE A 361 -3.09 10.65 17.40
C PHE A 361 -4.26 10.08 18.19
N VAL A 362 -4.49 10.63 19.38
CA VAL A 362 -5.58 10.29 20.28
C VAL A 362 -6.42 11.54 20.51
N GLY A 363 -7.72 11.48 20.22
CA GLY A 363 -8.60 12.64 20.24
C GLY A 363 -8.48 13.49 18.97
N GLU A 364 -8.34 14.81 19.12
CA GLU A 364 -8.33 15.72 17.98
C GLU A 364 -7.04 15.60 17.14
N VAL A 365 -7.20 15.57 15.81
CA VAL A 365 -6.07 15.60 14.88
C VAL A 365 -5.45 17.00 14.85
N PRO A 366 -4.14 17.16 15.11
CA PRO A 366 -3.49 18.46 15.10
C PRO A 366 -3.61 19.17 13.74
N GLN A 367 -3.72 20.51 13.74
CA GLN A 367 -3.85 21.29 12.51
C GLN A 367 -2.70 21.03 11.51
N ALA A 368 -1.47 20.92 12.01
CA ALA A 368 -0.31 20.62 11.16
C ALA A 368 -0.42 19.27 10.42
N ALA A 369 -1.11 18.28 11.03
CA ALA A 369 -1.41 17.01 10.39
C ALA A 369 -2.56 17.15 9.39
N LYS A 370 -3.65 17.85 9.76
CA LYS A 370 -4.80 18.15 8.88
C LYS A 370 -4.36 18.84 7.58
N ASP A 371 -3.38 19.76 7.66
CA ASP A 371 -2.90 20.51 6.51
C ASP A 371 -2.02 19.69 5.56
N ARG A 372 -1.37 18.62 6.03
CA ARG A 372 -0.24 18.00 5.31
C ARG A 372 -0.37 16.50 5.08
N LEU A 373 -1.17 15.79 5.86
CA LEU A 373 -1.21 14.34 5.89
C LEU A 373 -2.56 13.82 5.37
N ASN A 374 -2.54 12.59 4.87
CA ASN A 374 -3.75 11.81 4.68
C ASN A 374 -4.15 11.24 6.04
N VAL A 375 -5.42 11.36 6.40
CA VAL A 375 -5.91 11.04 7.74
C VAL A 375 -6.85 9.84 7.71
N VAL A 376 -6.66 8.89 8.61
CA VAL A 376 -7.60 7.81 8.90
C VAL A 376 -8.16 8.02 10.30
N GLY A 377 -9.47 8.12 10.45
CA GLY A 377 -10.11 8.02 11.77
C GLY A 377 -10.61 6.61 12.02
N ILE A 378 -10.32 6.07 13.19
CA ILE A 378 -10.78 4.76 13.64
C ILE A 378 -11.66 4.97 14.87
N GLY A 379 -12.82 4.32 14.91
CA GLY A 379 -13.67 4.31 16.10
C GLY A 379 -15.13 4.03 15.79
N THR A 380 -15.91 3.69 16.81
CA THR A 380 -17.37 3.62 16.69
C THR A 380 -17.94 5.00 16.35
N ARG A 381 -19.11 5.05 15.69
CA ARG A 381 -19.69 6.29 15.15
C ARG A 381 -19.83 7.41 16.19
N ASP A 382 -20.18 7.06 17.43
CA ASP A 382 -20.35 7.97 18.56
C ASP A 382 -19.01 8.51 19.13
N ARG A 383 -17.89 7.85 18.85
CA ARG A 383 -16.55 8.18 19.36
C ARG A 383 -15.54 8.57 18.27
N LEU A 384 -15.97 8.55 17.01
CA LEU A 384 -15.11 8.87 15.86
C LEU A 384 -14.61 10.32 15.95
N THR A 385 -13.30 10.50 15.82
CA THR A 385 -12.63 11.81 15.96
C THR A 385 -12.58 12.64 14.68
N VAL A 386 -13.14 12.10 13.60
CA VAL A 386 -13.25 12.74 12.28
C VAL A 386 -14.71 12.73 11.79
N PRO A 387 -15.64 13.34 12.54
CA PRO A 387 -17.06 13.34 12.18
C PRO A 387 -17.35 14.01 10.83
N GLU A 388 -16.41 14.80 10.29
CA GLU A 388 -16.51 15.47 8.99
C GLU A 388 -16.77 14.50 7.84
N VAL A 389 -16.38 13.21 7.97
CA VAL A 389 -16.65 12.17 6.97
C VAL A 389 -18.16 11.94 6.73
N PHE A 390 -19.00 12.29 7.69
CA PHE A 390 -20.45 12.18 7.61
C PHE A 390 -21.18 13.52 7.54
N GLN A 391 -20.45 14.63 7.35
CA GLN A 391 -21.07 15.97 7.24
C GLN A 391 -21.51 16.32 5.81
N GLU A 392 -21.07 15.57 4.80
CA GLU A 392 -21.57 15.74 3.44
C GLU A 392 -23.06 15.33 3.40
N GLU A 393 -23.92 16.24 2.94
CA GLU A 393 -25.39 16.02 2.87
C GLU A 393 -25.78 14.96 1.83
N GLU A 394 -24.84 14.59 0.95
CA GLU A 394 -25.03 13.61 -0.12
C GLU A 394 -24.41 12.25 0.28
N GLY A 395 -25.19 11.17 0.09
CA GLY A 395 -24.74 9.79 0.29
C GLY A 395 -25.09 9.16 1.64
N PHE A 396 -24.47 8.01 1.89
CA PHE A 396 -24.65 7.18 3.07
C PHE A 396 -24.00 7.83 4.31
N SER A 397 -24.75 7.88 5.40
CA SER A 397 -24.23 8.32 6.69
C SER A 397 -24.79 7.50 7.85
N LEU A 398 -23.97 7.35 8.88
CA LEU A 398 -24.38 6.79 10.16
C LEU A 398 -24.79 7.93 11.09
N GLY A 399 -25.99 7.81 11.67
CA GLY A 399 -26.51 8.69 12.70
C GLY A 399 -26.37 8.08 14.10
N ASN A 400 -26.98 8.74 15.09
CA ASN A 400 -27.04 8.22 16.45
C ASN A 400 -27.99 7.02 16.56
N ALA A 401 -27.81 6.22 17.60
CA ALA A 401 -28.71 5.15 18.00
C ALA A 401 -29.05 4.14 16.88
N PHE A 402 -28.11 3.76 16.00
CA PHE A 402 -28.36 2.86 14.85
C PHE A 402 -29.22 3.46 13.72
N THR A 403 -29.33 4.79 13.66
CA THR A 403 -29.85 5.46 12.48
C THR A 403 -28.87 5.31 11.31
N ARG A 404 -29.41 4.98 10.13
CA ARG A 404 -28.73 5.09 8.84
C ARG A 404 -29.51 6.06 7.98
N GLN A 405 -28.79 6.94 7.31
CA GLN A 405 -29.39 7.88 6.38
C GLN A 405 -28.71 7.74 5.03
N TRP A 406 -29.53 7.83 3.98
CA TRP A 406 -29.08 7.94 2.61
C TRP A 406 -29.95 8.99 1.92
N GLU A 407 -29.34 10.10 1.54
CA GLU A 407 -30.06 11.26 1.00
C GLU A 407 -31.21 11.68 1.93
N GLN A 408 -32.44 11.71 1.42
CA GLN A 408 -33.66 12.03 2.18
C GLN A 408 -34.25 10.82 2.92
N SER A 409 -33.74 9.62 2.67
CA SER A 409 -34.23 8.40 3.32
C SER A 409 -33.49 8.16 4.62
N GLN A 410 -34.24 7.95 5.71
CA GLN A 410 -33.68 7.60 7.00
C GLN A 410 -34.34 6.31 7.48
N VAL A 411 -33.51 5.35 7.91
CA VAL A 411 -33.95 4.10 8.52
C VAL A 411 -33.31 3.97 9.89
N GLN A 412 -34.07 3.40 10.81
CA GLN A 412 -33.62 3.11 12.17
C GLN A 412 -33.55 1.59 12.30
N THR A 413 -32.35 1.04 12.43
CA THR A 413 -32.20 -0.41 12.57
C THR A 413 -32.33 -0.82 14.04
N THR A 414 -32.71 -2.08 14.29
CA THR A 414 -32.76 -2.64 15.65
C THR A 414 -31.38 -3.10 16.12
N SER A 415 -30.50 -3.46 15.18
CA SER A 415 -29.10 -3.76 15.39
C SER A 415 -28.28 -3.32 14.18
N ASP A 416 -27.01 -3.00 14.40
CA ASP A 416 -26.08 -2.64 13.35
C ASP A 416 -24.67 -3.12 13.71
N ASN A 417 -24.28 -4.23 13.08
CA ASN A 417 -22.98 -4.88 13.28
C ASN A 417 -22.07 -4.72 12.06
N GLU A 418 -22.42 -3.84 11.12
CA GLU A 418 -21.62 -3.65 9.92
C GLU A 418 -20.42 -2.74 10.19
N GLY A 419 -19.29 -3.12 9.60
CA GLY A 419 -18.14 -2.25 9.44
C GLY A 419 -18.37 -1.32 8.25
N VAL A 420 -17.96 -0.06 8.39
CA VAL A 420 -18.06 0.97 7.36
C VAL A 420 -16.68 1.56 7.11
N VAL A 421 -16.25 1.53 5.85
CA VAL A 421 -15.12 2.31 5.35
C VAL A 421 -15.69 3.43 4.49
N LYS A 422 -15.49 4.69 4.87
CA LYS A 422 -15.94 5.84 4.06
C LYS A 422 -14.77 6.78 3.80
N ALA A 423 -14.52 7.10 2.55
CA ALA A 423 -13.47 8.01 2.12
C ALA A 423 -14.06 9.27 1.49
N ILE A 424 -13.53 10.43 1.87
CA ILE A 424 -13.86 11.71 1.26
C ILE A 424 -12.57 12.47 0.91
N VAL A 425 -12.69 13.51 0.09
CA VAL A 425 -11.62 14.52 0.00
C VAL A 425 -11.50 15.20 1.36
N SER A 426 -10.29 15.36 1.88
CA SER A 426 -10.12 15.99 3.18
C SER A 426 -10.72 17.41 3.17
N PRO A 427 -11.58 17.75 4.14
CA PRO A 427 -12.17 19.09 4.24
C PRO A 427 -11.11 20.15 4.55
N TRP A 428 -9.96 19.73 5.08
CA TRP A 428 -8.86 20.61 5.48
C TRP A 428 -7.84 20.83 4.34
N ASN A 429 -7.64 19.84 3.47
CA ASN A 429 -6.75 19.93 2.32
C ASN A 429 -7.29 19.13 1.12
N LYS A 430 -7.56 19.82 0.01
CA LYS A 430 -8.16 19.26 -1.20
C LYS A 430 -7.27 18.27 -1.97
N ASP A 431 -5.98 18.20 -1.64
CA ASP A 431 -5.01 17.25 -2.21
C ASP A 431 -4.79 16.04 -1.30
N ARG A 432 -5.50 15.96 -0.16
CA ARG A 432 -5.43 14.87 0.83
C ARG A 432 -6.74 14.14 0.94
N GLN A 433 -6.67 12.91 1.43
CA GLN A 433 -7.84 12.08 1.69
C GLN A 433 -8.10 11.95 3.20
N LEU A 434 -9.37 11.94 3.57
CA LEU A 434 -9.84 11.59 4.90
C LEU A 434 -10.66 10.31 4.80
N ILE A 435 -10.31 9.28 5.58
CA ILE A 435 -11.00 7.99 5.58
C ILE A 435 -11.46 7.66 7.01
N ALA A 436 -12.71 7.24 7.17
CA ALA A 436 -13.21 6.68 8.42
C ALA A 436 -13.29 5.16 8.34
N PHE A 437 -12.73 4.48 9.34
CA PHE A 437 -12.95 3.08 9.65
C PHE A 437 -13.84 3.02 10.90
N THR A 438 -15.12 2.79 10.68
CA THR A 438 -16.14 2.97 11.71
C THR A 438 -17.22 1.91 11.65
N GLY A 439 -18.16 1.99 12.57
CA GLY A 439 -19.30 1.12 12.70
C GLY A 439 -20.15 1.62 13.86
N GLN A 440 -21.39 1.17 13.93
CA GLN A 440 -22.24 1.54 15.07
C GLN A 440 -21.86 0.78 16.36
N THR A 441 -21.15 -0.35 16.24
CA THR A 441 -20.76 -1.22 17.34
C THR A 441 -19.30 -1.67 17.21
N GLU A 442 -18.73 -2.21 18.29
CA GLU A 442 -17.41 -2.82 18.25
C GLU A 442 -17.34 -4.06 17.34
N GLN A 443 -18.49 -4.72 17.07
CA GLN A 443 -18.54 -5.82 16.11
C GLN A 443 -18.26 -5.31 14.69
N GLY A 444 -18.79 -4.15 14.30
CA GLY A 444 -18.49 -3.55 12.99
C GLY A 444 -16.99 -3.30 12.80
N LEU A 445 -16.28 -2.88 13.85
CA LEU A 445 -14.82 -2.74 13.81
C LEU A 445 -14.10 -4.10 13.63
N LYS A 446 -14.62 -5.19 14.19
CA LYS A 446 -14.08 -6.55 13.94
C LYS A 446 -14.28 -7.02 12.50
N GLU A 447 -15.37 -6.62 11.85
CA GLU A 447 -15.56 -6.87 10.42
C GLU A 447 -14.51 -6.10 9.59
N LEU A 448 -14.16 -4.88 10.00
CA LEU A 448 -13.05 -4.14 9.37
C LEU A 448 -11.68 -4.79 9.62
N GLN A 449 -11.43 -5.35 10.81
CA GLN A 449 -10.21 -6.13 11.05
C GLN A 449 -10.12 -7.32 10.09
N SER A 450 -11.24 -8.03 9.87
CA SER A 450 -11.32 -9.11 8.89
C SER A 450 -11.03 -8.62 7.47
N LEU A 451 -11.59 -7.47 7.07
CA LEU A 451 -11.33 -6.83 5.77
C LEU A 451 -9.83 -6.57 5.56
N PHE A 452 -9.13 -6.06 6.56
CA PHE A 452 -7.71 -5.76 6.45
C PHE A 452 -6.80 -6.99 6.55
N GLN A 453 -7.16 -8.01 7.32
CA GLN A 453 -6.34 -9.22 7.45
C GLN A 453 -6.47 -10.15 6.23
N LYS A 454 -7.67 -10.24 5.63
CA LYS A 454 -7.98 -11.24 4.59
C LYS A 454 -7.87 -10.66 3.19
N ASP A 455 -6.91 -11.15 2.40
CA ASP A 455 -6.68 -10.66 1.03
C ASP A 455 -7.93 -10.73 0.12
N PRO A 456 -8.75 -11.81 0.10
CA PRO A 456 -9.94 -11.84 -0.73
C PRO A 456 -10.96 -10.75 -0.41
N LEU A 457 -11.04 -10.32 0.86
CA LEU A 457 -11.93 -9.23 1.27
C LEU A 457 -11.32 -7.87 0.91
N PHE A 458 -10.03 -7.68 1.17
CA PHE A 458 -9.33 -6.45 0.84
C PHE A 458 -9.39 -6.11 -0.65
N GLN A 459 -9.32 -7.14 -1.52
CA GLN A 459 -9.46 -6.96 -2.97
C GLN A 459 -10.89 -6.60 -3.43
N LYS A 460 -11.89 -6.63 -2.54
CA LYS A 460 -13.25 -6.15 -2.82
C LYS A 460 -13.46 -4.65 -2.55
N LEU A 461 -12.45 -3.95 -2.01
CA LEU A 461 -12.51 -2.49 -1.80
C LEU A 461 -12.90 -1.77 -3.09
N GLY A 462 -13.96 -0.98 -3.08
CA GLY A 462 -14.45 -0.26 -4.25
C GLY A 462 -15.27 0.96 -3.86
N GLY A 463 -15.54 1.82 -4.83
CA GLY A 463 -16.32 3.04 -4.60
C GLY A 463 -15.62 4.01 -3.63
N ASP A 464 -16.38 4.84 -2.94
CA ASP A 464 -15.90 5.71 -1.86
C ASP A 464 -16.42 5.28 -0.48
N THR A 465 -17.47 4.47 -0.44
CA THR A 465 -18.06 3.90 0.77
C THR A 465 -18.18 2.39 0.62
N LEU A 466 -17.73 1.63 1.62
CA LEU A 466 -17.84 0.18 1.71
C LEU A 466 -18.48 -0.24 3.03
N LEU A 467 -19.44 -1.16 2.96
CA LEU A 467 -20.09 -1.80 4.10
C LEU A 467 -19.71 -3.28 4.11
N ILE A 468 -19.39 -3.82 5.29
CA ILE A 468 -19.05 -5.23 5.48
C ILE A 468 -19.75 -5.82 6.70
N SER A 469 -20.35 -6.99 6.51
CA SER A 469 -20.86 -7.86 7.57
C SER A 469 -20.49 -9.31 7.32
N SER A 470 -20.46 -10.12 8.37
CA SER A 470 -20.45 -11.58 8.27
C SER A 470 -21.87 -12.15 8.31
N ASN A 471 -22.12 -13.19 7.52
CA ASN A 471 -23.39 -13.92 7.52
C ASN A 471 -23.38 -15.12 8.46
N THR A 472 -22.19 -15.54 8.92
CA THR A 472 -22.00 -16.71 9.79
C THR A 472 -21.14 -16.36 11.01
N PRO A 473 -21.28 -17.10 12.14
CA PRO A 473 -20.49 -16.84 13.34
C PRO A 473 -18.98 -17.09 13.18
N THR A 474 -18.59 -17.95 12.23
CA THR A 474 -17.18 -18.31 11.95
C THR A 474 -16.90 -18.20 10.45
N PRO A 475 -16.79 -16.97 9.93
CA PRO A 475 -16.77 -16.73 8.49
C PRO A 475 -15.40 -17.00 7.85
N VAL A 476 -15.41 -17.73 6.74
CA VAL A 476 -14.25 -18.08 5.92
C VAL A 476 -14.12 -17.09 4.77
N ALA A 477 -13.00 -16.37 4.68
CA ALA A 477 -12.80 -15.30 3.69
C ALA A 477 -12.94 -15.73 2.23
N ALA A 478 -12.55 -16.99 1.95
CA ALA A 478 -12.59 -17.57 0.62
C ALA A 478 -14.00 -17.98 0.18
N ASN A 479 -14.93 -18.13 1.13
CA ASN A 479 -16.31 -18.44 0.83
C ASN A 479 -17.07 -17.12 0.54
N PRO A 480 -17.55 -16.89 -0.69
CA PRO A 480 -18.25 -15.65 -1.03
C PRO A 480 -19.54 -15.43 -0.21
N ASP A 481 -20.15 -16.50 0.33
CA ASP A 481 -21.41 -16.43 1.07
C ASP A 481 -21.23 -16.07 2.55
N ASP A 482 -20.01 -16.17 3.09
CA ASP A 482 -19.75 -15.93 4.51
C ASP A 482 -19.66 -14.43 4.86
N TYR A 483 -19.47 -13.57 3.85
CA TYR A 483 -19.35 -12.13 3.98
C TYR A 483 -20.23 -11.40 2.98
N ASN A 484 -20.98 -10.41 3.48
CA ASN A 484 -21.65 -9.43 2.65
C ASN A 484 -20.74 -8.20 2.54
N VAL A 485 -20.33 -7.85 1.32
CA VAL A 485 -19.51 -6.67 1.03
C VAL A 485 -20.21 -5.86 -0.03
N GLN A 486 -20.61 -4.65 0.32
CA GLN A 486 -21.30 -3.71 -0.58
C GLN A 486 -20.46 -2.46 -0.69
N TYR A 487 -20.42 -1.87 -1.89
CA TYR A 487 -19.76 -0.59 -2.10
C TYR A 487 -20.66 0.36 -2.88
N PHE A 488 -20.46 1.64 -2.63
CA PHE A 488 -21.16 2.75 -3.24
C PHE A 488 -20.13 3.75 -3.76
N GLN A 489 -20.44 4.45 -4.85
CA GLN A 489 -19.68 5.61 -5.31
C GLN A 489 -20.61 6.81 -5.27
N GLU A 490 -20.53 7.59 -4.21
CA GLU A 490 -21.50 8.64 -3.89
C GLU A 490 -20.90 10.04 -4.12
N ALA A 491 -19.70 10.28 -3.62
CA ALA A 491 -18.99 11.54 -3.75
C ALA A 491 -18.49 11.76 -5.18
N LYS A 492 -18.58 13.02 -5.61
CA LYS A 492 -18.00 13.46 -6.89
C LYS A 492 -16.48 13.38 -6.83
N GLN A 493 -15.93 12.50 -7.65
CA GLN A 493 -14.48 12.35 -7.76
C GLN A 493 -13.79 13.64 -8.24
N ARG A 494 -12.73 14.02 -7.54
CA ARG A 494 -11.83 15.12 -7.88
C ARG A 494 -10.54 14.56 -8.45
N ARG A 495 -10.06 15.17 -9.54
CA ARG A 495 -8.73 14.90 -10.07
C ARG A 495 -7.69 15.63 -9.23
N VAL A 496 -6.74 14.89 -8.70
CA VAL A 496 -5.51 15.44 -8.11
C VAL A 496 -4.40 15.14 -9.10
N ALA A 497 -3.77 16.20 -9.60
CA ALA A 497 -2.78 16.12 -10.67
C ALA A 497 -1.48 16.77 -10.21
N ASN A 498 -0.40 15.99 -10.13
CA ASN A 498 0.94 16.51 -9.90
C ASN A 498 1.63 16.75 -11.26
N THR A 499 1.06 17.67 -12.04
CA THR A 499 1.51 17.99 -13.40
C THR A 499 2.19 19.36 -13.48
N SER A 500 2.99 19.55 -14.53
CA SER A 500 3.59 20.85 -14.86
C SER A 500 2.53 21.94 -15.03
N VAL A 501 2.90 23.22 -14.94
CA VAL A 501 1.97 24.35 -15.07
C VAL A 501 1.16 24.27 -16.38
N VAL A 502 1.79 23.85 -17.48
CA VAL A 502 1.12 23.63 -18.77
C VAL A 502 0.13 22.46 -18.68
N GLY A 503 0.48 21.35 -18.03
CA GLY A 503 -0.41 20.22 -17.79
C GLY A 503 -1.64 20.60 -16.97
N ARG A 504 -1.48 21.44 -15.93
CA ARG A 504 -2.60 22.01 -15.16
C ARG A 504 -3.52 22.88 -16.00
N VAL A 505 -2.97 23.69 -16.91
CA VAL A 505 -3.78 24.51 -17.84
C VAL A 505 -4.55 23.63 -18.81
N VAL A 506 -3.93 22.59 -19.39
CA VAL A 506 -4.59 21.64 -20.29
C VAL A 506 -5.72 20.90 -19.56
N LEU A 507 -5.47 20.40 -18.34
CA LEU A 507 -6.50 19.75 -17.52
C LEU A 507 -7.65 20.69 -17.19
N PHE A 508 -7.36 21.94 -16.82
CA PHE A 508 -8.37 22.97 -16.59
C PHE A 508 -9.23 23.23 -17.83
N LEU A 509 -8.61 23.31 -19.02
CA LEU A 509 -9.33 23.48 -20.29
C LEU A 509 -10.14 22.24 -20.67
N GLN A 510 -9.68 21.02 -20.34
CA GLN A 510 -10.47 19.79 -20.54
C GLN A 510 -11.72 19.78 -19.64
N ASP A 511 -11.55 20.14 -18.37
CA ASP A 511 -12.66 20.17 -17.41
C ASP A 511 -13.64 21.34 -17.71
N ASN A 512 -13.16 22.41 -18.33
CA ASN A 512 -13.94 23.61 -18.69
C ASN A 512 -13.94 23.85 -20.21
N TRP A 513 -14.13 22.78 -21.00
CA TRP A 513 -14.02 22.86 -22.47
C TRP A 513 -14.95 23.92 -23.08
N PHE A 514 -16.09 24.18 -22.44
CA PHE A 514 -17.06 25.22 -22.83
C PHE A 514 -16.50 26.64 -22.76
N MET A 515 -15.44 26.89 -21.99
CA MET A 515 -14.74 28.18 -21.92
C MET A 515 -13.73 28.37 -23.06
N VAL A 516 -13.35 27.30 -23.77
CA VAL A 516 -12.34 27.35 -24.84
C VAL A 516 -12.76 28.29 -25.98
N PRO A 517 -14.00 28.24 -26.52
CA PRO A 517 -14.43 29.18 -27.56
C PRO A 517 -14.40 30.64 -27.10
N ALA A 518 -14.80 30.91 -25.85
CA ALA A 518 -14.76 32.25 -25.28
C ALA A 518 -13.32 32.76 -25.11
N GLY A 519 -12.40 31.90 -24.67
CA GLY A 519 -10.97 32.21 -24.58
C GLY A 519 -10.34 32.50 -25.96
N ILE A 520 -10.70 31.71 -26.98
CA ILE A 520 -10.25 31.95 -28.36
C ILE A 520 -10.73 33.31 -28.85
N ALA A 521 -12.01 33.65 -28.64
CA ALA A 521 -12.56 34.95 -29.02
C ALA A 521 -11.85 36.11 -28.29
N PHE A 522 -11.59 35.95 -26.99
CA PHE A 522 -10.92 36.96 -26.17
C PHE A 522 -9.48 37.25 -26.62
N VAL A 523 -8.77 36.27 -27.18
CA VAL A 523 -7.40 36.45 -27.72
C VAL A 523 -7.42 36.88 -29.19
N ALA A 524 -8.33 36.34 -29.99
CA ALA A 524 -8.42 36.63 -31.41
C ALA A 524 -8.90 38.06 -31.70
N LEU A 525 -9.83 38.61 -30.91
CA LEU A 525 -10.37 39.95 -31.11
C LEU A 525 -9.31 41.07 -30.95
N PRO A 526 -8.46 41.08 -29.91
CA PRO A 526 -7.35 42.00 -29.80
C PRO A 526 -6.32 41.81 -30.92
N LEU A 527 -5.95 40.58 -31.26
CA LEU A 527 -4.99 40.29 -32.34
C LEU A 527 -5.50 40.79 -33.69
N TYR A 528 -6.79 40.61 -33.97
CA TYR A 528 -7.44 41.18 -35.15
C TYR A 528 -7.41 42.71 -35.10
N GLY A 529 -7.72 43.32 -33.96
CA GLY A 529 -7.64 44.77 -33.77
C GLY A 529 -6.24 45.33 -33.98
N PHE A 530 -5.20 44.67 -33.44
CA PHE A 530 -3.80 45.05 -33.66
C PHE A 530 -3.36 44.85 -35.11
N SER A 531 -3.78 43.76 -35.75
CA SER A 531 -3.51 43.52 -37.17
C SER A 531 -4.14 44.60 -38.06
N GLN A 532 -5.39 44.98 -37.79
CA GLN A 532 -6.09 46.07 -38.49
C GLN A 532 -5.42 47.43 -38.26
N LEU A 533 -5.00 47.73 -37.03
CA LEU A 533 -4.25 48.95 -36.71
C LEU A 533 -2.88 48.99 -37.40
N TYR A 534 -2.22 47.85 -37.53
CA TYR A 534 -0.94 47.71 -38.21
C TYR A 534 -1.07 47.86 -39.74
N LEU A 535 -2.08 47.21 -40.34
CA LEU A 535 -2.39 47.34 -41.77
C LEU A 535 -2.80 48.76 -42.13
N ASN A 536 -3.68 49.40 -41.35
CA ASN A 536 -4.06 50.80 -41.55
C ASN A 536 -2.89 51.80 -41.40
N ARG A 537 -1.78 51.39 -40.76
CA ARG A 537 -0.55 52.19 -40.66
C ARG A 537 0.40 52.02 -41.84
N ILE A 538 0.23 50.97 -42.63
CA ILE A 538 1.05 50.68 -43.83
C ILE A 538 0.40 51.27 -45.09
N ASP A 539 -0.93 51.45 -45.09
CA ASP A 539 -1.69 52.08 -46.18
C ASP A 539 -1.73 53.63 -46.11
N GLN A 540 -1.02 54.25 -45.15
CA GLN A 540 -0.72 55.69 -45.08
C GLN A 540 0.76 55.94 -45.38
#